data_AF-A0A3M1R8P4-F1
#
_entry.id   AF-A0A3M1R8P4-F1
#
_cell.length_a   1.000
_cell.length_b   1.000
_cell.length_c   1.000
_cell.angle_alpha   90.00
_cell.angle_beta   90.00
_cell.angle_gamma   90.00
#
_symmetry.space_group_name_H-M   'P 1'
#
loop_
_entity.id
_entity.type
_entity.pdbx_description
1 polymer ?
#
loop_
_entity_poly.entity_id
_entity_poly.type
_entity_poly.pdbx_seq_one_letter_code
_entity_poly.pdbx_strand_id
1 'polypeptide(L)' 'VITLSLLQRLRSRDTESFADRLLAALRHQFGGHAVKQEE' A
#
# COMPACT_ATOMS: atom_id res chain seq x y z
N VAL A 1 15.89 -17.94 1.00
CA VAL A 1 14.76 -17.02 0.69
C VAL A 1 15.32 -15.73 0.10
N ILE A 2 15.53 -15.67 -1.23
CA ILE A 2 16.08 -14.46 -1.89
C ILE A 2 15.01 -13.81 -2.77
N THR A 3 14.25 -14.62 -3.51
CA THR A 3 13.19 -14.14 -4.42
C THR A 3 12.14 -13.27 -3.72
N LEU A 4 11.58 -13.73 -2.60
CA LEU A 4 10.57 -12.97 -1.85
C LEU A 4 11.14 -11.64 -1.34
N SER A 5 12.38 -11.65 -0.83
CA SER A 5 13.06 -10.45 -0.34
C SER A 5 13.28 -9.41 -1.44
N LEU A 6 13.63 -9.84 -2.65
CA LEU A 6 13.78 -8.95 -3.80
C LEU A 6 12.43 -8.38 -4.27
N LEU A 7 11.38 -9.21 -4.32
CA LEU A 7 10.03 -8.77 -4.67
C LEU A 7 9.51 -7.72 -3.69
N GLN A 8 9.71 -7.92 -2.38
CA GLN A 8 9.33 -6.94 -1.37
C GLN A 8 10.13 -5.63 -1.51
N ARG A 9 11.43 -5.71 -1.81
CA ARG A 9 12.25 -4.52 -2.06
C ARG A 9 11.78 -3.71 -3.27
N LEU A 10 11.35 -4.39 -4.34
CA LEU A 10 10.79 -3.71 -5.52
C LEU A 10 9.45 -3.06 -5.19
N ARG A 11 8.54 -3.76 -4.51
CA ARG A 11 7.24 -3.22 -4.07
C ARG A 11 7.40 -2.00 -3.14
N SER A 12 8.34 -2.06 -2.20
CA SER A 12 8.59 -0.94 -1.27
C SER A 12 9.08 0.35 -1.93
N ARG A 13 9.58 0.29 -3.18
CA ARG A 13 10.00 1.47 -3.94
C ARG A 13 8.89 2.08 -4.78
N ASP A 14 7.76 1.39 -4.89
CA ASP A 14 6.59 1.86 -5.60
C ASP A 14 5.79 2.78 -4.67
N THR A 15 5.98 4.09 -4.84
CA THR A 15 5.32 5.12 -4.02
C THR A 15 3.85 5.33 -4.39
N GLU A 16 3.43 4.87 -5.58
CA GLU A 16 2.10 5.08 -6.16
C GLU A 16 1.34 3.76 -6.31
N SER A 17 1.51 2.87 -5.33
CA SER A 17 0.96 1.52 -5.45
C SER A 17 -0.57 1.50 -5.40
N PHE A 18 -1.20 1.08 -6.51
CA PHE A 18 -2.66 0.94 -6.60
C PHE A 18 -3.22 0.01 -5.51
N ALA A 19 -2.51 -1.08 -5.21
CA ALA A 19 -2.94 -2.04 -4.18
C ALA A 19 -3.01 -1.39 -2.79
N ASP A 20 -2.04 -0.52 -2.47
CA ASP A 20 -1.97 0.15 -1.17
C ASP A 20 -3.04 1.25 -1.07
N ARG A 21 -3.30 1.98 -2.16
CA ARG A 21 -4.42 2.94 -2.25
C ARG A 21 -5.78 2.26 -2.10
N LEU A 22 -5.99 1.11 -2.77
CA LEU A 22 -7.21 0.32 -2.62
C LEU A 22 -7.36 -0.19 -1.18
N LEU A 23 -6.28 -0.68 -0.58
CA LEU A 23 -6.29 -1.12 0.80
C LEU A 23 -6.62 0.02 1.77
N ALA A 24 -6.05 1.21 1.55
CA ALA A 24 -6.34 2.40 2.35
C ALA A 24 -7.84 2.78 2.25
N ALA A 25 -8.42 2.75 1.04
CA ALA A 25 -9.84 2.99 0.83
C ALA A 25 -10.71 1.98 1.59
N LEU A 26 -10.36 0.69 1.57
CA LEU A 26 -11.08 -0.35 2.32
C LEU A 26 -10.96 -0.15 3.84
N ARG A 27 -9.77 0.21 4.34
CA ARG A 27 -9.55 0.51 5.76
C ARG A 27 -10.33 1.73 6.23
N HIS A 28 -10.57 2.70 5.34
CA HIS A 28 -11.45 3.83 5.62
C HIS A 28 -12.91 3.41 5.69
N GLN A 29 -13.39 2.71 4.66
CA GLN A 29 -14.81 2.34 4.57
C GLN A 29 -15.25 1.34 5.64
N PHE A 30 -14.38 0.41 6.03
CA PHE A 30 -14.74 -0.68 6.95
C PHE A 30 -14.05 -0.61 8.31
N GLY A 31 -12.91 0.09 8.42
CA GLY A 31 -12.11 0.16 9.64
C GLY A 31 -12.11 1.52 10.33
N GLY A 32 -12.79 2.54 9.78
CA GLY A 32 -12.80 3.90 10.34
C GLY A 32 -11.44 4.60 10.34
N HIS A 33 -10.47 4.10 9.56
CA HIS A 33 -9.14 4.71 9.47
C HIS A 33 -9.17 5.93 8.54
N ALA A 34 -8.63 7.07 9.00
CA ALA A 34 -8.48 8.25 8.15
C ALA A 34 -7.51 7.98 6.98
N VAL A 35 -7.92 8.39 5.77
CA VAL A 35 -7.06 8.35 4.57
C VAL A 35 -6.34 9.68 4.47
N LYS A 36 -5.02 9.64 4.24
CA LYS A 36 -4.26 10.84 3.87
C LYS A 36 -4.51 11.13 2.40
N GLN A 37 -4.88 12.37 2.09
CA GLN A 37 -4.94 12.83 0.72
C GLN A 37 -3.50 13.08 0.24
N GLU A 38 -3.21 12.69 -0.99
CA GLU A 38 -1.96 13.07 -1.67
C GLU A 38 -1.97 14.61 -1.81
N GLU A 39 -0.86 15.25 -1.42
CA GLU A 39 -0.61 16.68 -1.72
C GLU A 39 -0.25 16.87 -3.20
#